data_AF-G7CBX1-F1
#
_entry.id   AF-G7CBX1-F1
#
_cell.length_a   1.000
_cell.length_b   1.000
_cell.length_c   1.000
_cell.angle_alpha   90.00
_cell.angle_beta   90.00
_cell.angle_gamma   90.00
#
_symmetry.space_group_name_H-M   'P 1'
#
loop_
_entity.id
_entity.type
_entity.pdbx_description
1 polymer ?
#
loop_
_entity_poly.entity_id
_entity_poly.type
_entity_poly.pdbx_seq_one_letter_code
_entity_poly.pdbx_strand_id
1 'polypeptide(L)'
;DRTELQRAMTRHASVMRDGAGLTELDALLATARPRPARRRADIEDIALTLTARAVAVAARERTETRGCHHRADHPDTDHAQAVSSVVRLDHGRLITDAPVGAA
;
A
#
# COMPACT_ATOMS: atom_id res chain seq x y z
N ASP A 1 6.20 -15.07 -0.60
CA ASP A 1 5.55 -16.00 -1.55
C ASP A 1 4.20 -15.43 -2.05
N ARG A 2 3.61 -15.88 -3.17
CA ARG A 2 2.34 -15.32 -3.70
C ARG A 2 1.18 -15.53 -2.72
N THR A 3 1.04 -16.74 -2.16
CA THR A 3 -0.04 -17.05 -1.22
C THR A 3 0.12 -16.27 0.07
N GLU A 4 1.34 -16.17 0.58
CA GLU A 4 1.67 -15.33 1.73
C GLU A 4 1.30 -13.85 1.51
N LEU A 5 1.70 -13.28 0.36
CA LEU A 5 1.37 -11.92 -0.02
C LEU A 5 -0.16 -11.69 -0.03
N GLN A 6 -0.90 -12.59 -0.67
CA GLN A 6 -2.35 -12.50 -0.75
C GLN A 6 -3.01 -12.58 0.63
N ARG A 7 -2.56 -13.50 1.50
CA ARG A 7 -3.07 -13.61 2.87
C ARG A 7 -2.81 -12.34 3.68
N ALA A 8 -1.63 -11.75 3.55
CA ALA A 8 -1.29 -10.52 4.25
C ALA A 8 -2.12 -9.34 3.76
N MET A 9 -2.28 -9.18 2.44
CA MET A 9 -3.14 -8.15 1.85
C MET A 9 -4.60 -8.31 2.28
N THR A 10 -5.13 -9.54 2.30
CA THR A 10 -6.48 -9.83 2.80
C THR A 10 -6.63 -9.48 4.27
N ARG A 11 -5.63 -9.78 5.10
CA ARG A 11 -5.69 -9.55 6.54
C ARG A 11 -5.60 -8.07 6.91
N HIS A 12 -4.74 -7.31 6.23
CA HIS A 12 -4.35 -5.98 6.69
C HIS A 12 -4.76 -4.83 5.75
N ALA A 13 -5.10 -5.12 4.49
CA ALA A 13 -5.41 -4.11 3.47
C ALA A 13 -6.73 -4.37 2.73
N SER A 14 -7.63 -5.18 3.29
CA SER A 14 -8.97 -5.44 2.77
C SER A 14 -9.95 -4.31 3.12
N VAL A 15 -11.24 -4.61 3.31
CA VAL A 15 -12.33 -3.63 3.53
C VAL A 15 -12.02 -2.69 4.70
N MET A 16 -11.69 -3.24 5.86
CA MET A 16 -11.32 -2.49 7.06
C MET A 16 -9.80 -2.50 7.21
N ARG A 17 -9.22 -1.34 7.47
CA ARG A 17 -7.78 -1.16 7.70
C ARG A 17 -7.55 -0.41 9.01
N ASP A 18 -6.40 -0.60 9.61
CA ASP A 18 -5.90 0.22 10.73
C ASP A 18 -4.38 0.39 10.62
N GLY A 19 -3.82 1.36 11.34
CA GLY A 19 -2.40 1.67 11.28
C GLY A 19 -1.49 0.52 11.74
N ALA A 20 -1.95 -0.30 12.70
CA ALA A 20 -1.17 -1.42 13.21
C ALA A 20 -1.02 -2.51 12.14
N GLY A 21 -2.12 -2.93 11.54
CA GLY A 21 -2.14 -3.91 10.46
C GLY A 21 -1.38 -3.43 9.22
N LEU A 22 -1.51 -2.16 8.85
CA LEU A 22 -0.73 -1.58 7.73
C LEU A 22 0.78 -1.58 8.02
N THR A 23 1.18 -1.35 9.28
CA THR A 23 2.59 -1.44 9.70
C THR A 23 3.11 -2.88 9.62
N GLU A 24 2.32 -3.87 10.05
CA GLU A 24 2.67 -5.29 9.91
C GLU A 24 2.81 -5.70 8.44
N LEU A 25 1.89 -5.24 7.59
CA LEU A 25 1.93 -5.49 6.15
C LEU A 25 3.19 -4.89 5.51
N ASP A 26 3.53 -3.64 5.82
CA ASP A 26 4.74 -2.99 5.31
C ASP A 26 6.01 -3.76 5.73
N ALA A 27 6.07 -4.21 6.99
CA ALA A 27 7.19 -4.99 7.49
C ALA A 27 7.36 -6.30 6.71
N LEU A 28 6.26 -7.02 6.45
CA LEU A 28 6.28 -8.22 5.62
C LEU A 28 6.75 -7.91 4.19
N LEU A 29 6.19 -6.88 3.55
CA LEU A 29 6.53 -6.49 2.19
C LEU A 29 8.00 -6.06 2.05
N ALA A 30 8.59 -5.47 3.09
CA ALA A 30 10.02 -5.13 3.13
C ALA A 30 10.94 -6.36 3.15
N THR A 31 10.42 -7.55 3.46
CA THR A 31 11.20 -8.80 3.37
C THR A 31 11.37 -9.30 1.93
N ALA A 32 10.55 -8.82 0.99
CA ALA A 32 10.67 -9.18 -0.41
C ALA A 32 12.06 -8.82 -0.96
N ARG A 33 12.67 -9.75 -1.71
CA ARG A 33 14.01 -9.57 -2.31
C ARG A 33 13.90 -9.51 -3.83
N PRO A 34 14.74 -8.70 -4.51
CA PRO A 34 14.89 -8.76 -5.96
C PRO A 34 15.20 -10.18 -6.41
N ARG A 35 14.59 -10.61 -7.50
CA ARG A 35 14.82 -11.93 -8.09
C ARG A 35 14.77 -11.84 -9.62
N PRO A 36 15.52 -12.68 -10.35
CA PRO A 36 15.42 -12.73 -11.80
C PRO A 36 14.03 -13.22 -12.24
N ALA A 37 13.50 -12.64 -13.31
CA ALA A 37 12.28 -13.09 -13.96
C ALA A 37 12.65 -14.00 -15.15
N ARG A 38 12.35 -15.29 -15.07
CA ARG A 38 12.68 -16.27 -16.10
C ARG A 38 11.46 -16.76 -16.88
N ARG A 39 10.28 -16.65 -16.26
CA ARG A 39 8.99 -17.02 -16.84
C ARG A 39 7.96 -15.93 -16.57
N ARG A 40 6.87 -15.93 -17.34
CA ARG A 40 5.74 -15.00 -17.18
C ARG A 40 5.23 -14.90 -15.74
N ALA A 41 5.04 -16.03 -15.06
CA ALA A 41 4.60 -16.06 -13.67
C ALA A 41 5.51 -15.27 -12.73
N ASP A 42 6.81 -15.18 -13.03
CA ASP A 42 7.74 -14.40 -12.22
C ASP A 42 7.50 -12.91 -12.35
N ILE A 43 7.24 -12.44 -13.57
CA ILE A 43 6.93 -11.05 -13.86
C ILE A 43 5.63 -10.66 -13.15
N GLU A 44 4.62 -11.54 -13.20
CA GLU A 44 3.35 -11.34 -12.50
C GLU A 44 3.52 -11.24 -10.99
N ASP A 45 4.35 -12.09 -10.37
CA ASP A 45 4.63 -12.02 -8.93
C ASP A 45 5.37 -10.74 -8.53
N ILE A 46 6.34 -10.32 -9.35
CA ILE A 46 7.09 -9.08 -9.13
C ILE A 46 6.13 -7.89 -9.22
N ALA A 47 5.29 -7.84 -10.26
CA ALA A 47 4.30 -6.79 -10.44
C ALA A 47 3.27 -6.79 -9.30
N LEU A 48 2.77 -7.96 -8.89
CA LEU A 48 1.84 -8.10 -7.77
C LEU A 48 2.44 -7.57 -6.46
N THR A 49 3.71 -7.90 -6.20
CA THR A 49 4.43 -7.42 -5.01
C THR A 49 4.65 -5.90 -5.06
N LEU A 50 5.02 -5.36 -6.22
CA LEU A 50 5.19 -3.91 -6.40
C LEU A 50 3.86 -3.16 -6.17
N THR A 51 2.77 -3.64 -6.76
CA THR A 51 1.43 -3.06 -6.58
C THR A 51 0.99 -3.13 -5.11
N ALA A 52 1.21 -4.27 -4.44
CA ALA A 52 0.89 -4.40 -3.02
C ALA A 52 1.63 -3.36 -2.16
N ARG A 53 2.92 -3.13 -2.41
CA ARG A 53 3.70 -2.08 -1.74
C ARG A 53 3.14 -0.68 -2.02
N ALA A 54 2.73 -0.40 -3.26
CA ALA A 54 2.19 0.92 -3.61
C ALA A 54 0.86 1.19 -2.90
N VAL A 55 -0.01 0.17 -2.83
CA VAL A 55 -1.28 0.23 -2.09
C VAL A 55 -1.04 0.39 -0.59
N ALA A 56 -0.11 -0.36 0.00
CA ALA A 56 0.19 -0.28 1.43
C ALA A 56 0.68 1.12 1.84
N VAL A 57 1.63 1.67 1.07
CA VAL A 57 2.14 3.05 1.27
C VAL A 57 1.02 4.07 1.15
N ALA A 58 0.18 4.00 0.11
CA ALA A 58 -0.95 4.92 -0.03
C ALA A 58 -1.97 4.81 1.12
N ALA A 59 -2.29 3.58 1.55
CA ALA A 59 -3.25 3.33 2.62
C ALA A 59 -2.75 3.80 3.99
N ARG A 60 -1.46 3.69 4.24
CA ARG A 60 -0.80 4.14 5.47
C ARG A 60 -0.87 5.66 5.62
N GLU A 61 -0.49 6.38 4.56
CA GLU A 61 -0.44 7.84 4.55
C GLU A 61 -1.84 8.47 4.54
N ARG A 62 -2.86 7.77 4.02
CA ARG A 62 -4.26 8.22 4.09
C ARG A 62 -4.91 7.89 5.43
N THR A 63 -4.85 8.82 6.38
CA THR A 63 -5.43 8.72 7.73
C THR A 63 -6.83 9.33 7.79
N GLU A 64 -7.74 8.82 6.97
CA GLU A 64 -9.17 9.12 6.98
C GLU A 64 -9.96 7.92 6.43
N THR A 65 -11.30 7.98 6.51
CA THR A 65 -12.19 7.07 5.80
C THR A 65 -12.87 7.79 4.64
N ARG A 66 -12.73 7.27 3.42
CA ARG A 66 -13.39 7.82 2.22
C ARG A 66 -13.57 6.74 1.14
N GLY A 67 -14.82 6.52 0.73
CA GLY A 67 -15.15 5.56 -0.34
C GLY A 67 -14.70 4.13 0.02
N CYS A 68 -13.95 3.48 -0.88
CA CYS A 68 -13.41 2.12 -0.66
C CYS A 68 -12.25 2.06 0.35
N HIS A 69 -11.75 3.21 0.81
CA HIS A 69 -10.72 3.27 1.84
C HIS A 69 -11.38 3.51 3.20
N HIS A 70 -11.49 2.46 4.01
CA HIS A 70 -12.01 2.54 5.37
C HIS A 70 -10.89 2.30 6.40
N ARG A 71 -10.69 3.27 7.29
CA ARG A 71 -9.70 3.26 8.38
C ARG A 71 -10.42 3.25 9.73
N ALA A 72 -10.38 2.13 10.44
CA ALA A 72 -11.06 1.99 11.72
C ALA A 72 -10.53 2.95 12.81
N ASP A 73 -9.24 3.28 12.72
CA ASP A 73 -8.53 4.24 13.58
C ASP A 73 -8.73 5.71 13.15
N HIS A 74 -9.31 5.95 11.97
CA HIS A 74 -9.67 7.26 11.44
C HIS A 74 -11.04 7.18 10.73
N PRO A 75 -12.15 7.04 11.50
CA PRO A 75 -13.46 6.71 10.95
C PRO A 75 -14.10 7.84 10.14
N ASP A 76 -13.64 9.08 10.35
CA ASP A 76 -14.18 10.27 9.70
C ASP A 76 -13.41 10.62 8.42
N THR A 77 -14.07 11.41 7.56
CA THR A 77 -13.42 12.07 6.43
C THR A 77 -12.62 13.27 6.89
N ASP A 78 -11.48 13.53 6.25
CA ASP A 78 -10.64 14.71 6.39
C ASP A 78 -10.61 15.52 5.08
N HIS A 79 -11.07 16.77 5.15
CA HIS A 79 -11.07 17.66 3.99
C HIS A 79 -9.67 17.99 3.47
N ALA A 80 -8.64 18.00 4.32
CA ALA A 80 -7.26 18.26 3.89
C ALA A 80 -6.71 17.12 3.02
N GLN A 81 -7.28 15.92 3.13
CA GLN A 81 -6.92 14.73 2.34
C GLN A 81 -7.84 14.49 1.14
N ALA A 82 -8.76 15.41 0.84
CA ALA A 82 -9.70 15.33 -0.30
C ALA A 82 -9.03 15.62 -1.65
N VAL A 83 -7.86 15.03 -1.86
CA VAL A 83 -6.96 15.17 -3.00
C VAL A 83 -6.44 13.79 -3.38
N SER A 84 -6.01 13.64 -4.64
CA SER A 84 -5.42 12.40 -5.12
C SER A 84 -4.04 12.16 -4.50
N SER A 85 -3.81 10.95 -4.00
CA SER A 85 -2.48 10.51 -3.57
C SER A 85 -1.67 10.06 -4.77
N VAL A 86 -0.44 10.57 -4.90
CA VAL A 86 0.52 10.13 -5.92
C VAL A 86 1.56 9.25 -5.25
N VAL A 87 1.74 8.02 -5.76
CA VAL A 87 2.79 7.10 -5.29
C VAL A 87 3.85 7.00 -6.38
N ARG A 88 5.10 7.29 -6.02
CA ARG A 88 6.25 7.26 -6.93
C ARG A 88 7.26 6.22 -6.48
N LEU A 89 7.89 5.56 -7.45
CA LEU A 89 9.06 4.73 -7.22
C LEU A 89 10.32 5.60 -7.32
N ASP A 90 11.00 5.78 -6.19
CA ASP A 90 12.24 6.55 -6.06
C ASP A 90 13.35 5.63 -5.54
N HIS A 91 14.41 5.43 -6.33
CA HIS A 91 15.56 4.58 -5.96
C HIS A 91 15.18 3.21 -5.36
N GLY A 92 14.12 2.57 -5.89
CA GLY A 92 13.63 1.26 -5.43
C GLY A 92 12.70 1.29 -4.21
N ARG A 93 12.40 2.48 -3.68
CA ARG A 93 11.43 2.72 -2.61
C ARG A 93 10.17 3.38 -3.17
N LEU A 94 9.01 2.94 -2.67
CA LEU A 94 7.76 3.62 -2.96
C LEU A 94 7.56 4.70 -1.91
N ILE A 95 7.27 5.91 -2.36
CA ILE A 95 7.00 7.08 -1.53
C ILE A 95 5.70 7.73 -2.01
N THR A 96 4.94 8.33 -1.11
CA THR A 96 3.88 9.26 -1.49
C THR A 96 4.48 10.64 -1.72
N ASP A 97 4.16 11.26 -2.84
CA ASP A 97 4.41 12.68 -2.97
C ASP A 97 3.44 13.44 -2.05
N ALA A 98 3.88 14.57 -1.49
CA ALA A 98 2.97 15.48 -0.81
C ALA A 98 1.85 15.88 -1.80
N PRO A 99 0.60 15.97 -1.36
CA PRO A 99 -0.50 16.29 -2.26
C PRO A 99 -0.22 17.61 -2.99
N VAL A 100 -0.31 17.57 -4.31
CA VAL A 100 -0.24 18.76 -5.16
C VAL A 100 -1.46 19.63 -4.81
N GLY A 101 -1.24 20.69 -4.04
CA GLY A 101 -2.30 21.59 -3.57
C GLY A 101 -2.27 21.94 -2.08
N ALA A 102 -1.35 21.37 -1.28
CA ALA A 102 -1.09 21.87 0.07
C ALA A 102 -0.14 23.07 0.02
N ALA A 103 -0.71 24.27 -0.07
CA ALA A 103 -0.08 25.56 0.22
C ALA A 103 -0.98 26.34 1.18
#